data_AF-A0AAW5MMR6-F1
#
_entry.id   AF-A0AAW5MMR6-F1
#
_cell.length_a   1.000
_cell.length_b   1.000
_cell.length_c   1.000
_cell.angle_alpha   90.00
_cell.angle_beta   90.00
_cell.angle_gamma   90.00
#
_symmetry.space_group_name_H-M   'P 1'
#
loop_
_entity.id
_entity.type
_entity.pdbx_description
1 polymer ?
#
loop_
_entity_poly.entity_id
_entity_poly.type
_entity_poly.pdbx_seq_one_letter_code
_entity_poly.pdbx_strand_id
1 'polypeptide(L)'
;MHIEITGRMTGKTNRLIEAANKKRQEGAKVVIVLSTPSEKQHRWIFQEIANQVKGAFVISCDLLDKNLMRELGPHRQKQLEDLISDSDAYWFFDEFDWYENQLDIPIMPSGYYTTTPRPGFDLMNTSGDRAINKLLHKAETFVDTVVVMPCNSVLRADGMDFWGVDHVA
;
A
#
# COMPACT_ATOMS: atom_id res chain seq x y z
N MET A 1 6.93 7.90 8.80
CA MET A 1 6.24 6.80 8.09
C MET A 1 5.05 6.23 8.88
N HIS A 2 3.98 5.81 8.19
CA HIS A 2 2.78 5.18 8.77
C HIS A 2 2.58 3.76 8.22
N ILE A 3 2.29 2.78 9.09
CA ILE A 3 1.98 1.40 8.70
C ILE A 3 0.66 0.97 9.33
N GLU A 4 -0.29 0.55 8.51
CA GLU A 4 -1.60 0.02 8.91
C GLU A 4 -1.75 -1.43 8.46
N ILE A 5 -1.86 -2.35 9.42
CA ILE A 5 -2.06 -3.78 9.18
C ILE A 5 -3.41 -4.16 9.80
N THR A 6 -4.40 -4.42 8.97
CA THR A 6 -5.78 -4.66 9.43
C THR A 6 -6.48 -5.76 8.62
N GLY A 7 -7.60 -6.26 9.13
CA GLY A 7 -8.40 -7.26 8.42
C GLY A 7 -9.03 -6.79 7.11
N ARG A 8 -9.71 -7.73 6.44
CA ARG A 8 -10.56 -7.42 5.29
C ARG A 8 -11.71 -6.48 5.70
N MET A 9 -12.10 -5.62 4.76
CA MET A 9 -13.30 -4.77 4.87
C MET A 9 -13.32 -3.81 6.08
N THR A 10 -12.16 -3.41 6.61
CA THR A 10 -12.04 -2.45 7.72
C THR A 10 -12.13 -0.97 7.30
N GLY A 11 -12.32 -0.69 5.99
CA GLY A 11 -12.29 0.67 5.44
C GLY A 11 -10.88 1.27 5.28
N LYS A 12 -9.82 0.45 5.31
CA LYS A 12 -8.42 0.90 5.22
C LYS A 12 -8.08 1.68 3.94
N THR A 13 -8.62 1.27 2.80
CA THR A 13 -8.46 1.99 1.53
C THR A 13 -9.12 3.38 1.60
N ASN A 14 -10.26 3.51 2.28
CA ASN A 14 -10.89 4.83 2.50
C ASN A 14 -10.02 5.73 3.37
N ARG A 15 -9.44 5.20 4.46
CA ARG A 15 -8.50 5.95 5.31
C ARG A 15 -7.24 6.37 4.54
N LEU A 16 -6.70 5.49 3.69
CA LEU A 16 -5.59 5.82 2.80
C LEU A 16 -5.96 6.98 1.87
N ILE A 17 -7.14 6.95 1.26
CA ILE A 17 -7.66 8.00 0.37
C ILE A 17 -7.86 9.32 1.13
N GLU A 18 -8.41 9.28 2.34
CA GLU A 18 -8.59 10.45 3.22
C GLU A 18 -7.23 11.07 3.57
N ALA A 19 -6.25 10.25 3.96
CA ALA A 19 -4.90 10.71 4.29
C ALA A 19 -4.19 11.30 3.05
N ALA A 20 -4.34 10.68 1.88
CA ALA A 20 -3.83 11.17 0.62
C ALA A 20 -4.44 12.52 0.24
N ASN A 21 -5.76 12.68 0.38
CA ASN A 21 -6.45 13.94 0.14
C ASN A 21 -6.00 15.05 1.09
N LYS A 22 -5.79 14.74 2.37
CA LYS A 22 -5.23 15.70 3.34
C LYS A 22 -3.86 16.20 2.88
N LYS A 23 -2.96 15.31 2.44
CA LYS A 23 -1.65 15.70 1.89
C LYS A 23 -1.76 16.53 0.62
N ARG A 24 -2.73 16.23 -0.27
CA ARG A 24 -3.03 17.08 -1.43
C ARG A 24 -3.47 18.49 -1.02
N GLN A 25 -4.32 18.62 -0.01
CA GLN A 25 -4.78 19.92 0.51
C GLN A 25 -3.62 20.73 1.12
N GLU A 26 -2.63 20.05 1.70
CA GLU A 26 -1.37 20.65 2.16
C GLU A 26 -0.43 21.06 1.00
N GLY A 27 -0.81 20.83 -0.25
CA GLY A 27 -0.02 21.17 -1.44
C GLY A 27 1.01 20.12 -1.85
N ALA A 28 1.04 18.97 -1.17
CA ALA A 28 2.05 17.94 -1.45
C ALA A 28 1.79 17.21 -2.78
N LYS A 29 2.87 16.70 -3.36
CA LYS A 29 2.81 15.69 -4.42
C LYS A 29 2.44 14.35 -3.77
N VAL A 30 1.46 13.67 -4.34
CA VAL A 30 0.94 12.42 -3.79
C VAL A 30 1.00 11.34 -4.85
N VAL A 31 1.54 10.19 -4.48
CA VAL A 31 1.61 8.99 -5.28
C VAL A 31 0.80 7.90 -4.58
N ILE A 32 -0.09 7.23 -5.33
CA ILE A 32 -0.86 6.10 -4.83
C ILE A 32 -0.47 4.87 -5.64
N VAL A 33 -0.01 3.84 -4.93
CA VAL A 33 0.44 2.57 -5.49
C VAL A 33 -0.58 1.50 -5.12
N LEU A 34 -1.15 0.86 -6.14
CA LEU A 34 -2.15 -0.19 -5.99
C LEU A 34 -1.53 -1.56 -6.26
N SER A 35 -1.99 -2.58 -5.53
CA SER A 35 -1.64 -3.98 -5.77
C SER A 35 -2.23 -4.54 -7.05
N THR A 36 -3.15 -3.82 -7.66
CA THR A 36 -3.83 -4.26 -8.88
C THR A 36 -2.88 -4.20 -10.07
N PRO A 37 -2.83 -5.23 -10.94
CA PRO A 37 -2.02 -5.20 -12.15
C PRO A 37 -2.42 -4.06 -13.10
N SER A 38 -1.46 -3.55 -13.88
CA SER A 38 -1.68 -2.43 -14.81
C SER A 38 -2.48 -2.77 -16.08
N GLU A 39 -2.97 -4.01 -16.20
CA GLU A 39 -3.70 -4.51 -17.36
C GLU A 39 -4.99 -3.72 -17.65
N LYS A 40 -5.39 -3.70 -18.93
CA LYS A 40 -6.55 -2.91 -19.41
C LYS A 40 -7.83 -3.21 -18.63
N GLN A 41 -8.06 -4.46 -18.26
CA GLN A 41 -9.27 -4.91 -17.55
C GLN A 41 -9.42 -4.32 -16.15
N HIS A 42 -8.32 -3.85 -15.56
CA HIS A 42 -8.31 -3.25 -14.23
C HIS A 42 -8.22 -1.72 -14.25
N ARG A 43 -8.16 -1.07 -15.43
CA ARG A 43 -7.98 0.40 -15.53
C ARG A 43 -9.01 1.22 -14.76
N TRP A 44 -10.22 0.70 -14.58
CA TRP A 44 -11.30 1.38 -13.89
C TRP A 44 -10.92 1.72 -12.43
N ILE A 45 -10.19 0.85 -11.72
CA ILE A 45 -9.81 1.09 -10.32
C ILE A 45 -8.83 2.26 -10.20
N PHE A 46 -7.88 2.35 -11.13
CA PHE A 46 -6.93 3.47 -11.16
C PHE A 46 -7.63 4.80 -11.43
N GLN A 47 -8.62 4.81 -12.33
CA GLN A 47 -9.43 5.99 -12.61
C GLN A 47 -10.31 6.37 -11.43
N GLU A 48 -10.92 5.38 -10.77
CA GLU A 48 -11.73 5.58 -9.59
C GLU A 48 -10.93 6.23 -8.46
N ILE A 49 -9.76 5.68 -8.13
CA ILE A 49 -8.86 6.24 -7.11
C ILE A 49 -8.36 7.64 -7.52
N ALA A 50 -7.99 7.85 -8.79
CA ALA A 50 -7.57 9.16 -9.28
C ALA A 50 -8.69 10.23 -9.20
N ASN A 51 -9.95 9.82 -9.36
CA ASN A 51 -11.11 10.69 -9.19
C ASN A 51 -11.37 11.05 -7.72
N GLN A 52 -11.11 10.11 -6.81
CA GLN A 52 -11.23 10.32 -5.37
C GLN A 52 -10.07 11.16 -4.79
N VAL A 53 -8.87 11.07 -5.37
CA VAL A 53 -7.68 11.85 -4.98
C VAL A 53 -7.18 12.69 -6.14
N LYS A 54 -7.86 13.82 -6.39
CA LYS A 54 -7.59 14.66 -7.57
C LYS A 54 -6.14 15.17 -7.60
N GLY A 55 -5.48 14.91 -8.73
CA GLY A 55 -4.10 15.31 -8.99
C GLY A 55 -3.05 14.41 -8.34
N ALA A 56 -3.44 13.30 -7.71
CA ALA A 56 -2.49 12.25 -7.34
C ALA A 56 -2.00 11.50 -8.58
N PHE A 57 -0.77 11.01 -8.51
CA PHE A 57 -0.23 10.06 -9.47
C PHE A 57 -0.59 8.64 -9.03
N VAL A 58 -1.53 7.99 -9.72
CA VAL A 58 -1.98 6.63 -9.38
C VAL A 58 -1.31 5.60 -10.31
N ILE A 59 -0.72 4.57 -9.74
CA ILE A 59 0.07 3.57 -10.46
C ILE A 59 -0.05 2.17 -9.86
N SER A 60 0.22 1.14 -10.67
CA SER A 60 0.33 -0.25 -10.23
C SER A 60 1.71 -0.49 -9.61
N CYS A 61 1.80 -1.36 -8.60
CA CYS A 61 3.07 -1.76 -8.00
C CYS A 61 4.06 -2.33 -9.04
N ASP A 62 3.58 -3.06 -10.04
CA ASP A 62 4.43 -3.74 -11.02
C ASP A 62 5.23 -2.74 -11.86
N LEU A 63 4.66 -1.55 -12.09
CA LEU A 63 5.29 -0.48 -12.88
C LEU A 63 6.34 0.32 -12.09
N LEU A 64 6.60 -0.03 -10.83
CA LEU A 64 7.76 0.47 -10.08
C LEU A 64 9.04 -0.30 -10.43
N ASP A 65 8.92 -1.51 -10.99
CA ASP A 65 10.08 -2.24 -11.54
C ASP A 65 10.64 -1.50 -12.76
N LYS A 66 11.97 -1.28 -12.80
CA LYS A 66 12.62 -0.51 -13.87
C LYS A 66 12.44 -1.11 -15.27
N ASN A 67 12.25 -2.42 -15.38
CA ASN A 67 12.04 -3.10 -16.66
C ASN A 67 10.60 -2.84 -17.14
N LEU A 68 9.61 -3.00 -16.25
CA LEU A 68 8.20 -2.76 -16.56
C LEU A 68 7.85 -1.27 -16.66
N MET A 69 8.58 -0.40 -15.98
CA MET A 69 8.43 1.05 -16.07
C MET A 69 8.59 1.56 -17.50
N ARG A 70 9.39 0.89 -18.34
CA ARG A 70 9.58 1.22 -19.76
C ARG A 70 8.33 1.00 -20.61
N GLU A 71 7.35 0.25 -20.10
CA GLU A 71 6.05 0.07 -20.74
C GLU A 71 5.15 1.32 -20.58
N LEU A 72 5.50 2.24 -19.66
CA LEU A 72 4.87 3.54 -19.59
C LEU A 72 5.28 4.39 -20.80
N GLY A 73 4.34 5.21 -21.29
CA GLY A 73 4.69 6.26 -22.25
C GLY A 73 5.74 7.23 -21.68
N PRO A 74 6.62 7.82 -22.50
CA PRO A 74 7.82 8.53 -22.06
C PRO A 74 7.54 9.69 -21.09
N HIS A 75 6.43 10.41 -21.29
CA HIS A 75 6.01 11.47 -20.37
C HIS A 75 5.67 10.93 -18.98
N ARG A 76 4.93 9.82 -18.90
CA ARG A 76 4.47 9.25 -17.64
C ARG A 76 5.60 8.53 -16.91
N GLN A 77 6.52 7.92 -17.66
CA GLN A 77 7.77 7.40 -17.13
C GLN A 77 8.59 8.51 -16.46
N LYS A 78 8.87 9.61 -17.17
CA LYS A 78 9.63 10.74 -16.61
C LYS A 78 8.97 11.31 -15.36
N GLN A 79 7.65 11.47 -15.38
CA GLN A 79 6.90 11.94 -14.21
C GLN A 79 7.08 11.02 -12.99
N LEU A 80 7.07 9.69 -13.19
CA LEU A 80 7.32 8.73 -12.12
C LEU A 80 8.76 8.79 -11.62
N GLU A 81 9.75 8.89 -12.51
CA GLU A 81 11.16 9.03 -12.15
C GLU A 81 11.42 10.31 -11.33
N ASP A 82 10.80 11.42 -11.72
CA ASP A 82 10.84 12.69 -10.99
C ASP A 82 10.21 12.54 -9.58
N LEU A 83 9.10 11.81 -9.46
CA LEU A 83 8.43 11.55 -8.18
C LEU A 83 9.22 10.60 -7.26
N ILE A 84 9.91 9.60 -7.82
CA ILE A 84 10.77 8.67 -7.06
C ILE A 84 11.97 9.42 -6.49
N SER A 85 12.49 10.40 -7.24
CA SER A 85 13.64 11.21 -6.82
C SER A 85 13.26 12.37 -5.88
N ASP A 86 11.97 12.63 -5.70
CA ASP A 86 11.46 13.72 -4.88
C ASP A 86 11.24 13.28 -3.43
N SER A 87 12.08 13.77 -2.52
CA SER A 87 12.00 13.47 -1.08
C SER A 87 10.73 14.02 -0.42
N ASP A 88 10.10 15.02 -1.01
CA ASP A 88 8.90 15.68 -0.48
C ASP A 88 7.61 15.04 -1.01
N ALA A 89 7.71 14.07 -1.93
CA ALA A 89 6.57 13.30 -2.38
C ALA A 89 6.07 12.33 -1.29
N TYR A 90 4.75 12.28 -1.12
CA TYR A 90 4.09 11.35 -0.20
C TYR A 90 3.60 10.13 -0.96
N TRP A 91 3.95 8.95 -0.46
CA TRP A 91 3.69 7.68 -1.12
C TRP A 91 2.70 6.85 -0.32
N PHE A 92 1.63 6.41 -0.95
CA PHE A 92 0.56 5.64 -0.33
C PHE A 92 0.48 4.27 -1.01
N PHE A 93 0.78 3.21 -0.26
CA PHE A 93 0.84 1.83 -0.75
C PHE A 93 -0.37 1.06 -0.23
N ASP A 94 -1.33 0.76 -1.12
CA ASP A 94 -2.52 -0.02 -0.82
C ASP A 94 -2.29 -1.51 -1.06
N GLU A 95 -2.77 -2.34 -0.12
CA GLU A 95 -2.66 -3.80 -0.13
C GLU A 95 -1.24 -4.29 -0.45
N PHE A 96 -0.23 -3.70 0.19
CA PHE A 96 1.17 -3.88 -0.21
C PHE A 96 1.70 -5.31 -0.04
N ASP A 97 1.15 -6.08 0.90
CA ASP A 97 1.53 -7.49 1.08
C ASP A 97 0.96 -8.37 -0.06
N TRP A 98 0.03 -7.82 -0.87
CA TRP A 98 -0.56 -8.46 -2.03
C TRP A 98 0.14 -8.17 -3.36
N TYR A 99 1.24 -7.40 -3.38
CA TYR A 99 1.99 -7.17 -4.61
C TYR A 99 2.52 -8.50 -5.18
N GLU A 100 2.29 -8.72 -6.47
CA GLU A 100 2.80 -9.89 -7.18
C GLU A 100 4.29 -9.68 -7.51
N ASN A 101 5.06 -10.76 -7.64
CA ASN A 101 6.50 -10.71 -7.92
C ASN A 101 7.35 -9.92 -6.90
N GLN A 102 6.94 -9.92 -5.62
CA GLN A 102 7.49 -9.25 -4.43
C GLN A 102 9.00 -8.88 -4.47
N LEU A 103 9.35 -7.90 -5.29
CA LEU A 103 10.59 -7.14 -5.18
C LEU A 103 10.46 -6.16 -4.01
N ASP A 104 11.59 -5.78 -3.45
CA ASP A 104 11.67 -4.90 -2.28
C ASP A 104 10.72 -3.69 -2.42
N ILE A 105 9.65 -3.66 -1.63
CA ILE A 105 8.78 -2.48 -1.56
C ILE A 105 9.69 -1.30 -1.20
N PRO A 106 9.69 -0.23 -2.02
CA PRO A 106 10.49 0.93 -1.71
C PRO A 106 10.02 1.53 -0.38
N ILE A 107 10.97 1.70 0.53
CA ILE A 107 10.70 2.37 1.80
C ILE A 107 10.90 3.85 1.59
N MET A 108 9.78 4.56 1.66
CA MET A 108 9.71 5.99 1.52
C MET A 108 9.58 6.57 2.94
N PRO A 109 10.46 7.49 3.36
CA PRO A 109 10.37 8.12 4.69
C PRO A 109 8.98 8.73 4.99
N SER A 110 8.36 9.31 3.95
CA SER A 110 7.01 9.88 3.95
C SER A 110 5.93 8.88 3.48
N GLY A 111 6.20 7.58 3.61
CA GLY A 111 5.32 6.51 3.15
C GLY A 111 4.17 6.21 4.12
N TYR A 112 2.99 5.93 3.54
CA TYR A 112 1.81 5.38 4.19
C TYR A 112 1.56 4.00 3.60
N TYR A 113 1.66 2.96 4.42
CA TYR A 113 1.55 1.57 4.00
C TYR A 113 0.30 0.97 4.63
N THR A 114 -0.62 0.45 3.82
CA THR A 114 -1.80 -0.27 4.34
C THR A 114 -1.93 -1.64 3.70
N THR A 115 -2.26 -2.66 4.48
CA THR A 115 -2.49 -4.00 3.94
C THR A 115 -3.42 -4.83 4.80
N THR A 116 -4.09 -5.77 4.14
CA THR A 116 -4.52 -7.01 4.77
C THR A 116 -3.39 -8.01 4.65
N PRO A 117 -2.93 -8.67 5.73
CA PRO A 117 -1.93 -9.72 5.58
C PRO A 117 -2.45 -10.88 4.73
N ARG A 118 -1.61 -11.42 3.85
CA ARG A 118 -1.87 -12.74 3.23
C ARG A 118 -1.85 -13.84 4.30
N PRO A 119 -2.61 -14.93 4.11
CA PRO A 119 -2.66 -16.05 5.05
C PRO A 119 -1.28 -16.56 5.47
N GLY A 120 -1.17 -17.04 6.71
CA GLY A 120 0.10 -17.48 7.30
C GLY A 120 1.04 -16.34 7.70
N PHE A 121 0.54 -15.11 7.81
CA PHE A 121 1.30 -14.02 8.46
C PHE A 121 1.15 -14.11 9.97
N ASP A 122 2.27 -14.17 10.68
CA ASP A 122 2.30 -14.11 12.14
C ASP A 122 2.87 -12.76 12.59
N LEU A 123 2.01 -11.93 13.18
CA LEU A 123 2.42 -10.64 13.77
C LEU A 123 3.44 -10.79 14.90
N MET A 124 3.41 -11.92 15.61
CA MET A 124 4.32 -12.18 16.73
C MET A 124 5.67 -12.72 16.25
N ASN A 125 5.77 -13.09 14.98
CA ASN A 125 6.98 -13.59 14.35
C ASN A 125 7.18 -12.92 12.98
N THR A 126 7.67 -11.67 13.02
CA THR A 126 7.92 -10.83 11.84
C THR A 126 9.18 -11.22 11.07
N SER A 127 9.67 -12.45 11.24
CA SER A 127 10.85 -12.96 10.52
C SER A 127 10.46 -13.51 9.14
N GLY A 128 11.34 -13.31 8.15
CA GLY A 128 11.19 -13.87 6.80
C GLY A 128 11.13 -12.82 5.68
N ASP A 129 11.01 -13.29 4.44
CA ASP A 129 11.23 -12.47 3.23
C ASP A 129 10.00 -11.75 2.69
N ARG A 130 8.86 -11.85 3.38
CA ARG A 130 7.63 -11.17 2.97
C ARG A 130 7.80 -9.66 3.01
N ALA A 131 7.06 -8.98 2.15
CA ALA A 131 7.10 -7.53 2.03
C ALA A 131 6.76 -6.82 3.35
N ILE A 132 5.77 -7.34 4.08
CA ILE A 132 5.40 -6.88 5.43
C ILE A 132 6.53 -7.06 6.46
N ASN A 133 7.27 -8.17 6.43
CA ASN A 133 8.41 -8.41 7.33
C ASN A 133 9.57 -7.46 7.02
N LYS A 134 9.91 -7.33 5.73
CA LYS A 134 10.96 -6.43 5.25
C LYS A 134 10.65 -4.97 5.60
N LEU A 135 9.38 -4.57 5.47
CA LEU A 135 8.92 -3.24 5.89
C LEU A 135 9.11 -3.10 7.40
N LEU A 136 8.52 -3.97 8.21
CA LEU A 136 8.61 -3.88 9.69
C LEU A 136 10.06 -3.84 10.19
N HIS A 137 10.94 -4.70 9.67
CA HIS A 137 12.36 -4.72 10.04
C HIS A 137 13.09 -3.42 9.66
N LYS A 138 12.85 -2.88 8.47
CA LYS A 138 13.52 -1.65 8.03
C LYS A 138 12.90 -0.39 8.65
N ALA A 139 11.67 -0.49 9.11
CA ALA A 139 10.90 0.63 9.64
C ALA A 139 11.19 0.91 11.13
N GLU A 140 11.95 0.04 11.82
CA GLU A 140 12.45 0.24 13.20
C GLU A 140 13.15 1.59 13.44
N THR A 141 13.59 2.28 12.38
CA THR A 141 14.30 3.57 12.46
C THR A 141 13.51 4.79 11.95
N PHE A 142 12.30 4.62 11.39
CA PHE A 142 11.59 5.70 10.67
C PHE A 142 10.06 5.73 10.88
N VAL A 143 9.51 4.86 11.72
CA VAL A 143 8.05 4.76 11.91
C VAL A 143 7.56 5.73 12.98
N ASP A 144 6.60 6.55 12.57
CA ASP A 144 5.87 7.44 13.48
C ASP A 144 4.65 6.71 14.08
N THR A 145 4.06 5.77 13.36
CA THR A 145 2.86 5.05 13.80
C THR A 145 2.75 3.67 13.14
N VAL A 146 2.56 2.62 13.96
CA VAL A 146 2.06 1.31 13.52
C VAL A 146 0.66 1.13 14.09
N VAL A 147 -0.33 0.94 13.22
CA VAL A 147 -1.69 0.56 13.61
C VAL A 147 -1.90 -0.90 13.24
N VAL A 148 -2.03 -1.75 14.27
CA VAL A 148 -2.47 -3.13 14.11
C VAL A 148 -3.86 -3.24 14.68
N MET A 149 -4.88 -3.42 13.84
CA MET A 149 -6.23 -3.67 14.33
C MET A 149 -6.51 -5.18 14.30
N PRO A 150 -6.83 -5.80 15.45
CA PRO A 150 -7.35 -7.15 15.43
C PRO A 150 -8.66 -7.14 14.64
N CYS A 151 -8.78 -8.05 13.69
CA CYS A 151 -10.06 -8.36 13.06
C CYS A 151 -10.98 -8.91 14.16
N ASN A 152 -12.30 -8.83 14.02
CA ASN A 152 -13.21 -9.67 14.81
C ASN A 152 -13.00 -11.14 14.43
N SER A 153 -11.89 -11.72 14.87
CA SER A 153 -11.65 -13.13 14.95
C SER A 153 -11.90 -13.50 16.41
N VAL A 154 -12.75 -14.50 16.62
CA VAL A 154 -12.64 -15.28 17.84
C VAL A 154 -11.16 -15.70 17.89
N LEU A 155 -10.43 -15.26 18.91
CA LEU A 155 -9.06 -15.70 19.19
C LEU A 155 -9.09 -17.22 19.34
N ARG A 156 -9.05 -17.96 18.24
CA ARG A 156 -8.92 -19.41 18.31
C ARG A 156 -7.48 -19.70 18.69
N ALA A 157 -7.33 -20.62 19.63
CA ALA A 157 -6.05 -21.02 20.22
C ALA A 157 -5.12 -21.74 19.22
N ASP A 158 -5.50 -21.85 17.95
CA ASP A 158 -4.82 -22.61 16.89
C ASP A 158 -4.19 -21.77 15.77
N GLY A 159 -4.38 -20.43 15.75
CA GLY A 159 -3.66 -19.56 14.80
C GLY A 159 -4.42 -18.27 14.46
N MET A 160 -3.70 -17.15 14.41
CA MET A 160 -4.24 -15.83 14.04
C MET A 160 -4.70 -15.82 12.58
N ASP A 161 -6.01 -15.96 12.37
CA ASP A 161 -6.62 -15.87 11.04
C ASP A 161 -7.21 -14.46 10.83
N PHE A 162 -6.68 -13.70 9.87
CA PHE A 162 -7.07 -12.32 9.49
C PHE A 162 -8.34 -12.27 8.60
N TRP A 163 -9.25 -13.21 8.79
CA TRP A 163 -10.47 -13.30 7.99
C TRP A 163 -11.59 -12.48 8.66
N GLY A 164 -12.09 -11.47 7.96
CA GLY A 164 -13.26 -10.70 8.36
C GLY A 164 -14.54 -11.56 8.36
N VAL A 165 -15.50 -11.13 9.17
CA VAL A 165 -16.73 -11.82 9.58
C VAL A 165 -17.67 -12.17 8.42
N ASP A 166 -18.26 -13.37 8.48
CA ASP A 166 -19.42 -13.80 7.67
C ASP A 166 -20.60 -12.84 7.85
N HIS A 167 -21.26 -12.49 6.75
CA HIS A 167 -22.58 -11.86 6.82
C HIS A 167 -23.59 -12.81 7.46
N VAL A 168 -23.92 -12.57 8.73
CA VAL A 168 -25.16 -13.11 9.32
C VAL A 168 -26.24 -12.05 9.10
N ALA A 169 -27.12 -12.35 8.14
CA ALA A 169 -28.46 -11.76 8.05
C ALA A 169 -29.43 -12.58 8.90
#